data_AF-A0AAE3KQM7-F1
#
_entry.id   AF-A0AAE3KQM7-F1
#
_cell.length_a   1.000
_cell.length_b   1.000
_cell.length_c   1.000
_cell.angle_alpha   90.00
_cell.angle_beta   90.00
_cell.angle_gamma   90.00
#
_symmetry.space_group_name_H-M   'P 1'
#
loop_
_entity.id
_entity.type
_entity.pdbx_description
1 polymer ?
#
loop_
_entity_poly.entity_id
_entity_poly.type
_entity_poly.pdbx_seq_one_letter_code
_entity_poly.pdbx_strand_id
1 'polypeptide(L)'
;MLAYLLIKKIKASGKIAEYLKYGKPVLVNDLPSLVELVEKYKIGVVIQDPSNSNEIELAIGQILKSYDWYSNNAKLCYDAEFDFTKNVELILSEINSLVGCPNMS
;
A
#
# COMPACT_ATOMS: atom_id res chain seq x y z
N MET A 1 -18.39 -0.73 9.38
CA MET A 1 -17.50 0.36 9.86
C MET A 1 -16.48 0.62 8.76
N LEU A 2 -16.87 1.41 7.75
CA LEU A 2 -15.98 1.81 6.66
C LEU A 2 -14.79 2.56 7.26
N ALA A 3 -13.59 2.30 6.75
CA ALA A 3 -12.37 3.03 7.11
C ALA A 3 -12.43 4.46 6.54
N TYR A 4 -13.36 5.24 7.05
CA TYR A 4 -13.51 6.66 6.76
C TYR A 4 -12.68 7.42 7.78
N LEU A 5 -11.36 7.34 7.70
CA LEU A 5 -10.47 8.29 8.38
C LEU A 5 -9.04 8.16 7.86
N LEU A 6 -8.43 9.33 7.64
CA LEU A 6 -7.00 9.63 7.76
C LEU A 6 -6.15 9.65 6.47
N ILE A 7 -6.46 10.61 5.59
CA ILE A 7 -5.43 11.38 4.88
C ILE A 7 -5.33 12.78 5.48
N LYS A 8 -5.15 12.86 6.80
CA LYS A 8 -4.57 14.05 7.45
C LYS A 8 -3.34 13.58 8.20
N LYS A 9 -2.17 13.67 7.55
CA LYS A 9 -0.84 13.15 7.93
C LYS A 9 -0.64 11.63 7.75
N ILE A 10 -0.51 11.17 6.51
CA ILE A 10 0.32 9.98 6.24
C ILE A 10 1.76 10.47 6.09
N LYS A 11 2.48 10.59 7.21
CA LYS A 11 3.94 10.82 7.20
C LYS A 11 4.74 9.51 7.21
N ALA A 12 4.09 8.35 7.11
CA ALA A 12 4.77 7.05 7.19
C ALA A 12 4.09 5.98 6.33
N SER A 13 4.87 5.36 5.44
CA SER A 13 4.52 4.18 4.64
C SER A 13 4.04 2.98 5.45
N GLY A 14 4.36 2.91 6.75
CA GLY A 14 3.91 1.83 7.63
C GLY A 14 2.38 1.69 7.71
N LYS A 15 1.63 2.79 7.64
CA LYS A 15 0.15 2.75 7.70
C LYS A 15 -0.47 2.14 6.45
N ILE A 16 0.09 2.40 5.27
CA ILE A 16 -0.43 1.80 4.03
C ILE A 16 -0.21 0.30 4.06
N ALA A 17 0.98 -0.17 4.45
CA ALA A 17 1.27 -1.59 4.61
C ALA A 17 0.28 -2.29 5.56
N GLU A 18 -0.01 -1.69 6.72
CA GLU A 18 -0.97 -2.23 7.68
C GLU A 18 -2.39 -2.36 7.10
N TYR A 19 -2.88 -1.35 6.41
CA TYR A 19 -4.20 -1.41 5.76
C TYR A 19 -4.25 -2.49 4.69
N LEU A 20 -3.21 -2.57 3.86
CA LEU A 20 -3.10 -3.55 2.79
C LEU A 20 -3.06 -4.99 3.35
N LYS A 21 -2.34 -5.21 4.45
CA LYS A 21 -2.30 -6.50 5.17
C LYS A 21 -3.69 -7.02 5.50
N TYR A 22 -4.59 -6.14 5.93
CA TYR A 22 -5.98 -6.49 6.27
C TYR A 22 -6.96 -6.33 5.10
N GLY A 23 -6.45 -6.19 3.87
CA GLY A 23 -7.23 -6.05 2.66
C GLY A 23 -8.11 -4.82 2.63
N LYS A 24 -7.66 -3.70 3.20
CA LYS A 24 -8.40 -2.44 3.15
C LYS A 24 -7.98 -1.67 1.90
N PRO A 25 -8.92 -1.44 0.95
CA PRO A 25 -8.66 -0.54 -0.17
C PRO A 25 -8.28 0.85 0.30
N VAL A 26 -7.48 1.55 -0.50
CA VAL A 26 -6.94 2.87 -0.13
C VAL A 26 -7.48 3.97 -1.04
N LEU A 27 -7.74 5.13 -0.45
CA LEU A 27 -7.86 6.38 -1.18
C LEU A 27 -6.58 7.14 -0.87
N VAL A 28 -5.86 7.60 -1.89
CA VAL A 28 -4.54 8.25 -1.72
C VAL A 28 -4.48 9.54 -2.51
N ASN A 29 -3.62 10.46 -2.09
CA ASN A 29 -3.31 11.65 -2.88
C ASN A 29 -2.33 11.33 -4.02
N ASP A 30 -2.29 12.21 -5.02
CA ASP A 30 -1.36 12.15 -6.15
C ASP A 30 0.10 12.38 -5.72
N LEU A 31 0.69 11.33 -5.15
CA LEU A 31 2.12 11.23 -4.88
C LEU A 31 2.70 10.11 -5.75
N PRO A 32 3.78 10.35 -6.51
CA PRO A 32 4.26 9.39 -7.51
C PRO A 32 4.40 7.95 -7.00
N SER A 33 4.95 7.75 -5.80
CA SER A 33 5.11 6.42 -5.21
C SER A 33 3.80 5.73 -4.82
N LEU A 34 2.77 6.49 -4.45
CA LEU A 34 1.45 5.94 -4.14
C LEU A 34 0.65 5.68 -5.42
N VAL A 35 0.79 6.55 -6.42
CA VAL A 35 0.18 6.38 -7.74
C VAL A 35 0.69 5.10 -8.38
N GLU A 36 2.01 4.90 -8.41
CA GLU A 36 2.62 3.69 -8.96
C GLU A 36 2.05 2.43 -8.29
N LEU A 37 1.94 2.43 -6.96
CA LEU A 37 1.40 1.30 -6.20
C LEU A 37 -0.09 1.05 -6.53
N VAL A 38 -0.90 2.11 -6.58
CA VAL A 38 -2.33 2.04 -6.93
C VAL A 38 -2.51 1.58 -8.37
N GLU A 39 -1.70 2.05 -9.30
CA GLU A 39 -1.80 1.68 -10.71
C GLU A 39 -1.34 0.25 -10.96
N LYS A 40 -0.25 -0.17 -10.32
CA LYS A 40 0.32 -1.53 -10.46
C LYS A 40 -0.60 -2.58 -9.87
N TYR A 41 -1.06 -2.38 -8.64
CA TYR A 41 -1.82 -3.40 -7.91
C TYR A 41 -3.33 -3.18 -7.89
N LYS A 42 -3.81 -2.01 -8.31
CA LYS A 42 -5.24 -1.65 -8.27
C LYS A 42 -5.84 -1.84 -6.87
N ILE A 43 -5.16 -1.26 -5.87
CA ILE A 43 -5.52 -1.34 -4.44
C ILE A 43 -6.48 -0.23 -4.00
N GLY A 44 -6.89 0.66 -4.91
CA GLY A 44 -7.79 1.75 -4.59
C GLY A 44 -7.86 2.83 -5.65
N VAL A 45 -8.01 4.09 -5.22
CA VAL A 45 -8.19 5.26 -6.11
C VAL A 45 -7.26 6.39 -5.68
N VAL A 46 -6.67 7.06 -6.67
CA VAL A 46 -5.89 8.29 -6.49
C VAL A 46 -6.83 9.49 -6.64
N ILE A 47 -6.73 10.43 -5.71
CA ILE A 47 -7.37 11.74 -5.78
C ILE A 47 -6.32 12.84 -6.01
N GLN A 48 -6.69 13.84 -6.80
CA GLN A 48 -5.84 14.95 -7.21
C GLN A 48 -5.91 16.09 -6.21
N ASP A 49 -7.11 16.47 -5.77
CA ASP A 49 -7.30 17.53 -4.79
C ASP A 49 -7.97 16.99 -3.51
N PRO A 50 -7.23 16.86 -2.39
CA PRO A 50 -7.79 16.43 -1.11
C PRO A 50 -8.78 17.42 -0.47
N SER A 51 -8.95 18.61 -1.05
CA SER A 51 -10.00 19.57 -0.66
C SER A 51 -11.28 19.42 -1.50
N ASN A 52 -11.26 18.64 -2.57
CA ASN A 52 -12.41 18.43 -3.45
C ASN A 52 -13.31 17.30 -2.92
N SER A 53 -14.38 17.67 -2.22
CA SER A 53 -15.31 16.70 -1.62
C SER A 53 -16.02 15.81 -2.63
N ASN A 54 -16.32 16.33 -3.83
CA ASN A 54 -17.00 15.57 -4.88
C ASN A 54 -16.09 14.48 -5.47
N GLU A 55 -14.81 14.80 -5.67
CA GLU A 55 -13.82 13.81 -6.10
C GLU A 55 -13.68 12.67 -5.08
N ILE A 56 -13.60 13.02 -3.80
CA ILE A 56 -13.54 12.05 -2.70
C ILE A 56 -14.78 11.15 -2.69
N GLU A 57 -15.98 11.72 -2.83
CA GLU A 57 -17.23 10.96 -2.84
C GLU A 57 -17.30 9.97 -4.00
N LEU A 58 -16.93 10.41 -5.21
CA LEU A 58 -16.87 9.56 -6.39
C LEU A 58 -15.85 8.42 -6.23
N ALA A 59 -14.66 8.72 -5.72
CA ALA A 59 -13.62 7.74 -5.48
C ALA A 59 -14.06 6.66 -4.46
N ILE A 60 -14.75 7.07 -3.40
CA ILE A 60 -15.31 6.15 -2.41
C ILE A 60 -16.42 5.31 -3.02
N GLY A 61 -17.31 5.92 -3.81
CA GLY A 61 -18.35 5.19 -4.55
C GLY A 61 -17.77 4.11 -5.47
N GLN A 62 -16.68 4.42 -6.18
CA GLN A 62 -15.96 3.46 -7.01
C GLN A 62 -15.39 2.30 -6.19
N ILE A 63 -14.73 2.59 -5.08
CA ILE A 63 -14.19 1.54 -4.19
C ILE A 63 -15.31 0.65 -3.67
N LEU A 64 -16.42 1.23 -3.22
CA LEU A 64 -17.54 0.47 -2.65
C LEU A 64 -18.24 -0.42 -3.67
N LYS A 65 -18.37 0.04 -4.92
CA LYS A 65 -18.98 -0.74 -6.01
C LYS A 65 -18.22 -2.04 -6.33
N SER A 66 -16.90 -2.05 -6.11
CA SER A 66 -16.02 -3.18 -6.40
C SER A 66 -15.13 -3.55 -5.19
N TYR A 67 -15.68 -3.45 -3.97
CA TYR A 67 -14.88 -3.50 -2.74
C TYR A 67 -14.07 -4.78 -2.60
N ASP A 68 -14.70 -5.94 -2.87
CA ASP A 68 -14.02 -7.24 -2.73
C ASP A 68 -12.83 -7.38 -3.68
N TRP A 69 -12.94 -6.83 -4.89
CA TRP A 69 -11.85 -6.80 -5.86
C TRP A 69 -10.67 -5.97 -5.34
N TYR A 70 -10.94 -4.74 -4.91
CA TYR A 70 -9.91 -3.89 -4.30
C TYR A 70 -9.32 -4.50 -3.03
N SER A 71 -10.14 -5.16 -2.22
CA SER A 71 -9.72 -5.81 -0.96
C SER A 71 -8.78 -6.98 -1.21
N ASN A 72 -9.08 -7.81 -2.21
CA ASN A 72 -8.20 -8.91 -2.61
C ASN A 72 -6.87 -8.39 -3.17
N ASN A 73 -6.93 -7.37 -4.03
CA ASN A 73 -5.74 -6.71 -4.55
C ASN A 73 -4.87 -6.09 -3.46
N ALA A 74 -5.49 -5.50 -2.43
CA ALA A 74 -4.78 -4.93 -1.29
C ALA A 74 -3.93 -5.97 -0.55
N LYS A 75 -4.48 -7.17 -0.32
CA LYS A 75 -3.73 -8.29 0.30
C LYS A 75 -2.58 -8.75 -0.60
N LEU A 76 -2.81 -8.88 -1.91
CA LEU A 76 -1.78 -9.25 -2.88
C LEU A 76 -0.64 -8.23 -2.91
N CYS A 77 -0.96 -6.94 -2.84
CA CYS A 77 0.03 -5.87 -2.76
C CYS A 77 0.85 -5.94 -1.47
N TYR A 78 0.20 -6.18 -0.32
CA TYR A 78 0.93 -6.39 0.93
C TYR A 78 1.93 -7.54 0.83
N ASP A 79 1.46 -8.67 0.33
CA ASP A 79 2.25 -9.87 0.16
C ASP A 79 3.47 -9.69 -0.76
N ALA A 80 3.34 -8.84 -1.78
CA ALA A 80 4.40 -8.60 -2.76
C ALA A 80 5.41 -7.52 -2.33
N GLU A 81 4.94 -6.44 -1.71
CA GLU A 81 5.76 -5.23 -1.50
C GLU A 81 6.14 -5.00 -0.03
N PHE A 82 5.40 -5.58 0.92
CA PHE A 82 5.50 -5.24 2.35
C PHE A 82 5.68 -6.43 3.29
N ASP A 83 5.43 -7.66 2.83
CA ASP A 83 5.68 -8.86 3.62
C ASP A 83 7.19 -9.17 3.63
N PHE A 84 7.90 -8.51 4.55
CA PHE A 84 9.32 -8.72 4.79
C PHE A 84 9.66 -10.17 5.14
N THR A 85 8.71 -10.94 5.68
CA THR A 85 8.96 -12.35 6.03
C THR A 85 9.25 -13.20 4.80
N LYS A 86 8.70 -12.83 3.64
CA LYS A 86 8.97 -13.48 2.35
C LYS A 86 10.31 -13.07 1.74
N ASN A 87 10.90 -11.98 2.22
CA ASN A 87 12.12 -11.40 1.67
C ASN A 87 13.31 -11.42 2.65
N VAL A 88 13.19 -12.12 3.80
CA VAL A 88 14.26 -12.17 4.82
C VAL A 88 15.56 -12.69 4.23
N GLU A 89 15.52 -13.75 3.42
CA GLU A 89 16.71 -14.33 2.80
C GLU A 89 17.40 -13.35 1.85
N LEU A 90 16.63 -12.58 1.06
CA LEU A 90 17.17 -11.55 0.17
C LEU A 90 17.82 -10.42 0.98
N ILE A 91 17.16 -9.95 2.03
CA ILE A 91 17.68 -8.89 2.91
C ILE A 91 18.95 -9.35 3.61
N LEU A 92 18.96 -10.59 4.13
CA LEU A 92 20.15 -11.16 4.75
C LEU A 92 21.29 -11.30 3.74
N SER A 93 21.01 -11.71 2.50
CA SER A 93 22.02 -11.84 1.45
C SER A 93 22.64 -10.49 1.08
N GLU A 94 21.82 -9.44 0.96
CA GLU A 94 22.27 -8.09 0.67
C GLU A 94 23.07 -7.49 1.83
N ILE A 95 22.61 -7.68 3.07
CA ILE A 95 23.37 -7.22 4.23
C ILE A 95 24.72 -7.95 4.28
N ASN A 96 24.74 -9.27 4.14
CA ASN A 96 25.98 -10.06 4.19
C ASN A 96 26.98 -9.66 3.09
N SER A 97 26.51 -9.33 1.89
CA SER A 97 27.37 -8.83 0.80
C SER A 97 27.98 -7.47 1.13
N LEU A 98 27.25 -6.60 1.84
CA LEU A 98 27.70 -5.28 2.30
C LEU A 98 28.66 -5.36 3.49
N VAL A 99 28.48 -6.32 4.42
CA VAL A 99 29.39 -6.46 5.58
C VAL A 99 30.68 -7.21 5.23
N GLY A 100 30.78 -7.81 4.04
CA GLY A 100 31.97 -8.52 3.59
C GLY A 100 32.33 -9.75 4.44
N CYS A 101 31.36 -10.33 5.16
CA CYS A 101 31.61 -11.52 5.98
C CYS A 101 31.49 -12.79 5.11
N PRO A 102 32.58 -13.56 4.92
CA PRO A 102 32.47 -14.90 4.38
C PRO A 102 31.71 -15.75 5.40
N ASN A 103 30.74 -16.51 4.89
CA ASN A 103 29.85 -17.43 5.60
C ASN A 103 30.50 -18.06 6.85
N MET A 104 29.86 -17.88 8.01
CA MET A 104 30.21 -18.62 9.21
C MET A 104 29.57 -20.01 9.10
N SER A 105 30.44 -21.00 8.86
CA SER A 105 30.13 -22.43 8.80
C SER A 105 29.46 -22.96 10.06
#